data_AF-A0A973DTD1-F1
#
_entry.id   AF-A0A973DTD1-F1
#
_cell.length_a   1.000
_cell.length_b   1.000
_cell.length_c   1.000
_cell.angle_alpha   90.00
_cell.angle_beta   90.00
_cell.angle_gamma   90.00
#
_symmetry.space_group_name_H-M   'P 1'
#
loop_
_entity.id
_entity.type
_entity.pdbx_description
1 polymer ?
#
loop_
_entity_poly.entity_id
_entity_poly.type
_entity_poly.pdbx_seq_one_letter_code
_entity_poly.pdbx_strand_id
1 'polypeptide(L)'
;MTDQPVPIWITYYLWFVSILSAVFAIVIYLNPAAMWSHWEAASASGAFSLTGPTGLFCARNLGTAALGIYALTNKSRPMIEAFLVFRVVVDFLDGTHALIGGNPPIIYIGFGTAALHLVMLITIKRQARSG
;
A
#
# COMPACT_ATOMS: atom_id res chain seq x y z
N MET A 1 -11.96 13.76 25.03
CA MET A 1 -12.30 13.31 23.67
C MET A 1 -12.47 11.81 23.76
N THR A 2 -13.68 11.30 23.59
CA THR A 2 -13.91 9.86 23.51
C THR A 2 -13.33 9.40 22.17
N ASP A 3 -12.32 8.54 22.19
CA ASP A 3 -11.74 7.96 20.98
C ASP A 3 -12.81 7.09 20.33
N GLN A 4 -13.58 7.68 19.42
CA GLN A 4 -14.52 6.93 18.60
C GLN A 4 -13.73 5.86 17.85
N PRO A 5 -14.11 4.57 17.98
CA PRO A 5 -13.39 3.50 17.34
C PRO A 5 -13.41 3.67 15.83
N VAL A 6 -12.30 3.34 15.18
CA VAL A 6 -12.19 3.36 13.71
C VAL A 6 -13.28 2.46 13.11
N PRO A 7 -14.00 2.89 12.06
CA PRO A 7 -15.03 2.09 11.41
C PRO A 7 -14.51 0.70 11.04
N ILE A 8 -15.28 -0.33 11.39
CA ILE A 8 -14.82 -1.72 11.27
C ILE A 8 -14.46 -2.13 9.83
N TRP A 9 -15.15 -1.56 8.84
CA TRP A 9 -14.85 -1.81 7.43
C TRP A 9 -13.46 -1.28 7.03
N ILE A 10 -13.01 -0.15 7.61
CA ILE A 10 -11.66 0.37 7.39
C ILE A 10 -10.66 -0.60 8.00
N THR A 11 -10.91 -1.07 9.22
CA THR A 11 -10.06 -2.06 9.89
C THR A 11 -9.92 -3.34 9.07
N TYR A 12 -11.02 -3.90 8.55
CA TYR A 12 -10.96 -5.10 7.70
C TYR A 12 -10.22 -4.87 6.39
N TYR A 13 -10.46 -3.73 5.74
CA TYR A 13 -9.76 -3.37 4.53
C TYR A 13 -8.25 -3.23 4.78
N LEU A 14 -7.85 -2.56 5.86
CA LEU A 14 -6.45 -2.36 6.21
C LEU A 14 -5.73 -3.68 6.54
N TRP A 15 -6.42 -4.62 7.20
CA TRP A 15 -5.91 -5.98 7.38
C TRP A 15 -5.69 -6.68 6.04
N PHE A 16 -6.68 -6.64 5.16
CA PHE A 16 -6.60 -7.24 3.84
C PHE A 16 -5.41 -6.71 3.03
N VAL A 17 -5.24 -5.38 2.93
CA VAL A 17 -4.13 -4.80 2.16
C VAL A 17 -2.75 -5.04 2.81
N SER A 18 -2.68 -5.14 4.13
CA SER A 18 -1.42 -5.45 4.84
C SER A 18 -0.97 -6.88 4.52
N ILE A 19 -1.90 -7.84 4.58
CA ILE A 19 -1.65 -9.24 4.22
C ILE A 19 -1.31 -9.36 2.73
N LEU A 20 -2.08 -8.69 1.87
CA LEU A 20 -1.85 -8.71 0.43
C LEU A 20 -0.46 -8.15 0.07
N SER A 21 -0.01 -7.09 0.75
CA SER A 21 1.34 -6.54 0.56
C SER A 21 2.43 -7.58 0.87
N ALA A 22 2.27 -8.34 1.96
CA ALA A 22 3.21 -9.42 2.30
C ALA A 22 3.18 -10.54 1.23
N VAL A 23 1.99 -10.94 0.78
CA VAL A 23 1.84 -11.95 -0.29
C VAL A 23 2.53 -11.49 -1.58
N PHE A 24 2.33 -10.24 -1.99
CA PHE A 24 3.00 -9.70 -3.17
C PHE A 24 4.52 -9.69 -3.03
N ALA A 25 5.05 -9.29 -1.87
CA ALA A 25 6.49 -9.36 -1.64
C ALA A 25 7.03 -10.79 -1.78
N ILE A 26 6.31 -11.79 -1.24
CA ILE A 26 6.71 -13.21 -1.34
C ILE A 26 6.67 -13.69 -2.79
N VAL A 27 5.56 -13.43 -3.51
CA VAL A 27 5.40 -13.84 -4.91
C VAL A 27 6.52 -13.25 -5.77
N ILE A 28 6.83 -11.97 -5.59
CA ILE A 28 7.86 -11.28 -6.35
C ILE A 28 9.26 -11.80 -6.00
N TYR A 29 9.53 -12.05 -4.72
CA TYR A 29 10.80 -12.59 -4.28
C TYR A 29 11.08 -13.96 -4.91
N LEU A 30 10.05 -14.81 -5.01
CA LEU A 30 10.17 -16.16 -5.57
C LEU A 30 10.12 -16.18 -7.10
N ASN A 31 9.29 -15.33 -7.71
CA ASN A 31 9.07 -15.30 -9.15
C ASN A 31 8.66 -13.89 -9.63
N PRO A 32 9.62 -12.96 -9.82
CA PRO A 32 9.31 -11.58 -10.21
C PRO A 32 8.68 -11.49 -11.61
N ALA A 33 8.99 -12.44 -12.50
CA ALA A 33 8.41 -12.51 -13.84
C ALA A 33 6.90 -12.79 -13.82
N ALA A 34 6.37 -13.46 -12.79
CA ALA A 34 4.94 -13.71 -12.65
C ALA A 34 4.12 -12.41 -12.56
N MET A 35 4.70 -11.35 -12.01
CA MET A 35 4.00 -10.06 -11.86
C MET A 35 4.30 -9.08 -13.00
N TRP A 36 5.47 -9.14 -13.61
CA TRP A 36 5.95 -8.05 -14.47
C TRP A 36 6.37 -8.47 -15.88
N SER A 37 6.29 -9.73 -16.26
CA SER A 37 6.68 -10.19 -17.61
C SER A 37 5.95 -9.48 -18.76
N HIS A 38 4.77 -8.92 -18.51
CA HIS A 38 3.99 -8.14 -19.48
C HIS A 38 4.31 -6.65 -19.46
N TRP A 39 5.14 -6.18 -18.53
CA TRP A 39 5.49 -4.78 -18.40
C TRP A 39 6.74 -4.48 -19.22
N GLU A 40 6.70 -3.43 -20.05
CA GLU A 40 7.82 -3.02 -20.91
C GLU A 40 9.13 -2.81 -20.13
N ALA A 41 9.05 -2.32 -18.88
CA ALA A 41 10.23 -2.14 -18.03
C ALA A 41 10.92 -3.45 -17.62
N ALA A 42 10.29 -4.62 -17.81
CA ALA A 42 10.85 -5.92 -17.44
C ALA A 42 12.06 -6.32 -18.29
N SER A 43 12.22 -5.77 -19.49
CA SER A 43 13.41 -6.01 -20.33
C SER A 43 14.61 -5.15 -19.92
N ALA A 44 14.44 -4.20 -18.99
CA ALA A 44 15.54 -3.38 -18.51
C ALA A 44 16.56 -4.24 -17.73
N SER A 45 17.85 -3.98 -17.96
CA SER A 45 18.92 -4.72 -17.28
C SER A 45 18.77 -4.59 -15.76
N GLY A 46 18.77 -5.73 -15.07
CA GLY A 46 18.63 -5.78 -13.62
C GLY A 46 17.22 -5.55 -13.07
N ALA A 47 16.18 -5.44 -13.92
CA ALA A 47 14.79 -5.27 -13.48
C ALA A 47 14.38 -6.31 -12.42
N PHE A 48 14.78 -7.57 -12.62
CA PHE A 48 14.51 -8.69 -11.72
C PHE A 48 15.60 -8.95 -10.65
N SER A 49 16.58 -8.06 -10.52
CA SER A 49 17.61 -8.19 -9.49
C SER A 49 17.05 -7.87 -8.10
N LEU A 50 17.30 -8.77 -7.13
CA LEU A 50 17.02 -8.53 -5.72
C LEU A 50 17.89 -7.44 -5.09
N THR A 51 19.01 -7.08 -5.70
CA THR A 51 19.80 -5.90 -5.29
C THR A 51 19.35 -4.62 -6.02
N GLY A 52 18.38 -4.73 -6.92
CA GLY A 52 17.86 -3.65 -7.76
C GLY A 52 16.36 -3.37 -7.52
N PRO A 53 15.61 -2.97 -8.57
CA PRO A 53 14.21 -2.57 -8.46
C PRO A 53 13.30 -3.61 -7.79
N THR A 54 13.49 -4.88 -8.09
CA THR A 54 12.71 -5.98 -7.49
C THR A 54 12.92 -6.04 -5.97
N GLY A 55 14.17 -5.93 -5.51
CA GLY A 55 14.48 -5.90 -4.09
C GLY A 55 13.83 -4.74 -3.35
N LEU A 56 13.88 -3.54 -3.94
CA LEU A 56 13.22 -2.35 -3.39
C LEU A 56 11.70 -2.54 -3.30
N PHE A 57 11.08 -3.13 -4.32
CA PHE A 57 9.65 -3.41 -4.31
C PHE A 57 9.27 -4.42 -3.22
N CYS A 58 10.04 -5.50 -3.06
CA CYS A 58 9.86 -6.47 -1.99
C CYS A 58 9.98 -5.81 -0.61
N ALA A 59 11.06 -5.06 -0.37
CA ALA A 59 11.31 -4.38 0.89
C ALA A 59 10.18 -3.39 1.25
N ARG A 60 9.74 -2.61 0.27
CA ARG A 60 8.64 -1.65 0.42
C ARG A 60 7.32 -2.33 0.77
N ASN A 61 6.99 -3.45 0.12
CA ASN A 61 5.76 -4.19 0.40
C ASN A 61 5.79 -4.88 1.77
N LEU A 62 6.93 -5.45 2.16
CA LEU A 62 7.12 -5.98 3.53
C LEU A 62 7.04 -4.88 4.58
N GLY A 63 7.66 -3.72 4.34
CA GLY A 63 7.58 -2.56 5.22
C GLY A 63 6.15 -2.05 5.37
N THR A 64 5.39 -2.00 4.27
CA THR A 64 3.97 -1.65 4.28
C THR A 64 3.14 -2.64 5.11
N ALA A 65 3.38 -3.94 4.93
CA ALA A 65 2.71 -4.99 5.70
C ALA A 65 3.04 -4.87 7.20
N ALA A 66 4.30 -4.71 7.55
CA ALA A 66 4.75 -4.58 8.93
C ALA A 66 4.14 -3.33 9.61
N LEU A 67 4.16 -2.19 8.93
CA LEU A 67 3.57 -0.95 9.45
C LEU A 67 2.05 -1.08 9.62
N GLY A 68 1.35 -1.71 8.67
CA GLY A 68 -0.08 -1.95 8.76
C GLY A 68 -0.45 -2.87 9.91
N ILE A 69 0.24 -4.00 10.06
CA ILE A 69 0.06 -4.92 11.19
C ILE A 69 0.33 -4.22 12.52
N TYR A 70 1.42 -3.44 12.60
CA TYR A 70 1.74 -2.68 13.81
C TYR A 70 0.64 -1.66 14.14
N ALA A 71 0.18 -0.87 13.17
CA ALA A 71 -0.88 0.11 13.39
C ALA A 71 -2.19 -0.54 13.85
N LEU A 72 -2.56 -1.68 13.25
CA LEU A 72 -3.81 -2.39 13.56
C LEU A 72 -3.76 -3.10 14.92
N THR A 73 -2.62 -3.67 15.29
CA THR A 73 -2.47 -4.37 16.59
C THR A 73 -2.34 -3.42 17.77
N ASN A 74 -1.78 -2.22 17.58
CA ASN A 74 -1.74 -1.18 18.62
C ASN A 74 -3.12 -0.63 18.97
N LYS A 75 -4.15 -0.85 18.13
CA LYS A 75 -5.51 -0.34 18.32
C LYS A 75 -5.56 1.18 18.58
N SER A 76 -4.55 1.90 18.09
CA SER A 76 -4.38 3.34 18.28
C SER A 76 -4.85 4.05 17.03
N ARG A 77 -5.86 4.91 17.19
CA ARG A 77 -6.38 5.72 16.08
C ARG A 77 -5.28 6.59 15.45
N PRO A 78 -4.44 7.33 16.20
CA PRO A 78 -3.31 8.06 15.61
C PRO A 78 -2.38 7.19 14.75
N MET A 79 -2.14 5.94 15.16
CA MET A 79 -1.31 5.01 14.37
C MET A 79 -1.98 4.60 13.06
N ILE A 80 -3.29 4.34 13.08
CA ILE A 80 -4.06 4.05 11.86
C ILE A 80 -4.08 5.26 10.93
N GLU A 81 -4.24 6.48 11.47
CA GLU A 81 -4.19 7.71 10.69
C GLU A 81 -2.80 7.92 10.06
N ALA A 82 -1.72 7.70 10.81
CA ALA A 82 -0.36 7.77 10.30
C ALA A 82 -0.11 6.73 9.19
N PHE A 83 -0.59 5.51 9.38
CA PHE A 83 -0.50 4.46 8.36
C PHE A 83 -1.28 4.83 7.08
N LEU A 84 -2.48 5.39 7.21
CA LEU A 84 -3.26 5.87 6.07
C LEU A 84 -2.56 7.00 5.32
N VAL A 85 -1.94 7.95 6.01
CA VAL A 85 -1.14 9.01 5.36
C VAL A 85 0.02 8.40 4.58
N PHE A 86 0.75 7.46 5.19
CA PHE A 86 1.81 6.73 4.50
C PHE A 86 1.27 6.03 3.23
N ARG A 87 0.15 5.31 3.34
CA ARG A 87 -0.48 4.61 2.21
C ARG A 87 -0.88 5.56 1.09
N VAL A 88 -1.49 6.71 1.40
CA VAL A 88 -1.85 7.72 0.39
C VAL A 88 -0.62 8.15 -0.41
N VAL A 89 0.48 8.49 0.28
CA VAL A 89 1.71 8.94 -0.37
C VAL A 89 2.31 7.82 -1.23
N VAL A 90 2.45 6.63 -0.66
CA VAL A 90 3.11 5.50 -1.31
C VAL A 90 2.32 4.99 -2.51
N ASP A 91 0.99 4.90 -2.41
CA ASP A 91 0.14 4.47 -3.53
C ASP A 91 0.07 5.52 -4.65
N PHE A 92 0.12 6.81 -4.29
CA PHE A 92 0.22 7.88 -5.27
C PHE A 92 1.56 7.85 -6.02
N LEU A 93 2.66 7.60 -5.31
CA LEU A 93 3.98 7.43 -5.92
C LEU A 93 4.03 6.18 -6.81
N ASP A 94 3.37 5.09 -6.44
CA ASP A 94 3.23 3.92 -7.31
C ASP A 94 2.45 4.24 -8.58
N GLY A 95 1.32 4.94 -8.46
CA GLY A 95 0.53 5.37 -9.61
C GLY A 95 1.36 6.25 -10.55
N THR A 96 2.17 7.16 -9.98
CA THR A 96 3.08 8.03 -10.74
C THR A 96 4.20 7.24 -11.41
N HIS A 97 4.81 6.30 -10.70
CA HIS A 97 5.87 5.45 -11.25
C HIS A 97 5.33 4.57 -12.39
N ALA A 98 4.14 4.00 -12.23
CA ALA A 98 3.47 3.21 -13.26
C ALA A 98 3.02 4.06 -14.45
N LEU A 99 2.65 5.32 -14.23
CA LEU A 99 2.33 6.26 -15.31
C LEU A 99 3.56 6.54 -16.17
N ILE A 100 4.70 6.82 -15.54
CA ILE A 100 5.98 7.02 -16.23
C ILE A 100 6.42 5.75 -16.95
N GLY A 101 6.24 4.60 -16.30
CA GLY A 101 6.64 3.30 -16.83
C GLY A 101 5.64 2.65 -17.80
N GLY A 102 4.50 3.28 -18.11
CA GLY A 102 3.52 2.71 -19.05
C GLY A 102 2.87 1.41 -18.56
N ASN A 103 2.46 1.32 -17.30
CA ASN A 103 1.77 0.15 -16.72
C ASN A 103 0.32 0.48 -16.33
N PRO A 104 -0.66 0.43 -17.27
CA PRO A 104 -2.04 0.84 -17.00
C PRO A 104 -2.70 0.15 -15.80
N PRO A 105 -2.57 -1.18 -15.60
CA PRO A 105 -3.12 -1.84 -14.41
C PRO A 105 -2.65 -1.20 -13.10
N ILE A 106 -1.35 -0.91 -12.97
CA ILE A 106 -0.79 -0.33 -11.73
C ILE A 106 -1.13 1.15 -11.60
N ILE A 107 -1.32 1.89 -12.70
CA ILE A 107 -1.82 3.28 -12.65
C ILE A 107 -3.18 3.32 -11.93
N TYR A 108 -4.12 2.47 -12.36
CA TYR A 108 -5.46 2.44 -11.78
C TYR A 108 -5.44 1.96 -10.33
N ILE A 109 -4.63 0.94 -10.01
CA ILE A 109 -4.48 0.43 -8.65
C ILE A 109 -3.85 1.50 -7.76
N GLY A 110 -2.74 2.13 -8.17
CA GLY A 110 -2.02 3.12 -7.38
C GLY A 110 -2.88 4.34 -7.07
N PHE A 111 -3.39 5.03 -8.09
CA PHE A 111 -4.23 6.22 -7.86
C PHE A 111 -5.57 5.88 -7.21
N GLY A 112 -6.20 4.76 -7.58
CA GLY A 112 -7.47 4.32 -7.00
C GLY A 112 -7.35 3.98 -5.52
N THR A 113 -6.29 3.26 -5.13
CA THR A 113 -6.02 2.95 -3.72
C THR A 113 -5.62 4.19 -2.93
N ALA A 114 -4.80 5.10 -3.48
CA ALA A 114 -4.49 6.37 -2.84
C ALA A 114 -5.76 7.19 -2.53
N ALA A 115 -6.68 7.30 -3.50
CA ALA A 115 -7.96 7.99 -3.32
C ALA A 115 -8.82 7.31 -2.25
N LEU A 116 -8.90 5.97 -2.25
CA LEU A 116 -9.64 5.22 -1.24
C LEU A 116 -9.07 5.43 0.17
N HIS A 117 -7.76 5.39 0.34
CA HIS A 117 -7.11 5.66 1.63
C HIS A 117 -7.35 7.10 2.10
N LEU A 118 -7.39 8.07 1.19
CA LEU A 118 -7.75 9.45 1.52
C LEU A 118 -9.19 9.56 2.02
N VAL A 119 -10.14 8.86 1.38
CA VAL A 119 -11.54 8.79 1.83
C VAL A 119 -11.64 8.18 3.23
N MET A 120 -10.90 7.10 3.52
CA MET A 120 -10.82 6.50 4.85
C MET A 120 -10.31 7.49 5.89
N LEU A 121 -9.22 8.21 5.59
CA LEU A 121 -8.65 9.22 6.48
C LEU A 121 -9.64 10.36 6.78
N ILE A 122 -10.32 10.87 5.75
CA ILE A 122 -11.37 11.89 5.90
C ILE A 122 -12.52 11.37 6.76
N THR A 123 -12.93 10.12 6.56
CA THR A 123 -14.02 9.47 7.32
C THR A 123 -13.68 9.42 8.80
N ILE A 124 -12.48 8.95 9.14
CA ILE A 124 -11.99 8.90 10.52
C ILE A 124 -11.95 10.32 11.12
N LYS A 125 -11.37 11.29 10.42
CA LYS A 125 -11.28 12.69 10.90
C LYS A 125 -12.65 13.35 11.11
N ARG A 126 -13.64 13.06 10.27
CA ARG A 126 -15.01 13.57 10.45
C ARG A 126 -15.66 13.02 11.71
N GLN A 127 -15.52 11.72 11.99
CA GLN A 127 -16.07 11.12 13.21
C GLN A 127 -15.48 11.71 14.50
N ALA A 128 -14.20 12.13 14.50
CA ALA A 128 -13.61 12.84 15.65
C ALA A 128 -14.25 14.20 15.94
N ARG A 129 -14.84 14.85 14.93
CA ARG A 129 -15.42 16.20 15.08
C ARG A 129 -16.88 16.15 15.52
N SER A 130 -17.53 14.99 15.41
CA SER A 130 -18.95 14.81 15.68
C SER A 130 -19.25 14.29 17.10
N GLY A 131 -18.24 13.99 17.91
CA GLY A 131 -18.36 13.51 19.29
C GLY A 131 -17.59 14.38 20.26
#